data_AF-A0A382PFL9-F1
#
_entry.id   AF-A0A382PFL9-F1
#
_cell.length_a   1.000
_cell.length_b   1.000
_cell.length_c   1.000
_cell.angle_alpha   90.00
_cell.angle_beta   90.00
_cell.angle_gamma   90.00
#
_symmetry.space_group_name_H-M   'P 1'
#
loop_
_entity.id
_entity.type
_entity.pdbx_description
1 polymer ?
#
loop_
_entity_poly.entity_id
_entity_poly.type
_entity_poly.pdbx_seq_one_letter_code
_entity_poly.pdbx_strand_id
1 'polypeptide(L)'
;MPLGMPQLKSGLQSGFAKANTTGLDAGKIIKDGVQSYISNAMDPAGGNFAAMAKINTLDLEIGKIFQKQSPVGAMIGQKIAKKIDGAFMTLQCARQLSIVTTGGLPIFMTKMGKIFMKTPASGAQFGSDIADAINNYTTQIVITAMIPGSPPVVLTGPPA
;
A
#
# COMPACT_ATOMS: atom_id res chain seq x y z
N MET A 1 -8.22 3.89 15.63
CA MET A 1 -7.16 2.88 15.90
C MET A 1 -6.26 2.80 14.66
N PRO A 2 -5.08 2.16 14.66
CA PRO A 2 -4.33 1.96 13.42
C PRO A 2 -5.15 1.12 12.43
N LEU A 3 -5.55 1.71 11.30
CA LEU A 3 -6.29 1.04 10.24
C LEU A 3 -5.61 -0.26 9.81
N GLY A 4 -6.40 -1.31 9.62
CA GLY A 4 -6.06 -2.51 8.83
C GLY A 4 -4.76 -3.24 9.15
N MET A 5 -4.01 -2.83 10.18
CA MET A 5 -2.60 -3.20 10.35
C MET A 5 -2.43 -4.68 10.71
N PRO A 6 -3.26 -5.29 11.61
CA PRO A 6 -3.29 -6.73 11.79
C PRO A 6 -3.63 -7.50 10.51
N GLN A 7 -4.55 -7.00 9.69
CA GLN A 7 -5.01 -7.65 8.45
C GLN A 7 -3.93 -7.60 7.37
N LEU A 8 -3.33 -6.43 7.12
CA LEU A 8 -2.22 -6.23 6.19
C LEU A 8 -1.02 -7.10 6.58
N LYS A 9 -0.64 -7.07 7.86
CA LYS A 9 0.50 -7.84 8.38
C LYS A 9 0.25 -9.34 8.32
N SER A 10 -0.92 -9.81 8.77
CA SER A 10 -1.31 -11.23 8.71
C SER A 10 -1.41 -11.74 7.27
N GLY A 11 -2.02 -10.97 6.36
CA GLY A 11 -2.17 -11.31 4.95
C GLY A 11 -0.81 -11.42 4.23
N LEU A 12 0.06 -10.43 4.41
CA LEU A 12 1.41 -10.44 3.82
C LEU A 12 2.29 -11.54 4.43
N GLN A 13 2.28 -11.71 5.76
CA GLN A 13 2.99 -12.81 6.44
C GLN A 13 2.51 -14.18 5.93
N SER A 14 1.20 -14.41 5.89
CA SER A 14 0.61 -15.69 5.47
C SER A 14 0.82 -15.97 3.99
N GLY A 15 0.77 -14.94 3.13
CA GLY A 15 1.02 -15.06 1.70
C GLY A 15 2.48 -15.43 1.42
N PHE A 16 3.43 -14.63 1.90
CA PHE A 16 4.86 -14.86 1.68
C PHE A 16 5.40 -16.10 2.43
N ALA A 17 4.69 -16.62 3.44
CA ALA A 17 5.01 -17.91 4.06
C ALA A 17 4.46 -19.14 3.30
N LYS A 18 3.51 -18.97 2.37
CA LYS A 18 2.84 -20.08 1.65
C LYS A 18 3.16 -20.17 0.16
N ALA A 19 3.59 -19.08 -0.47
CA ALA A 19 3.85 -19.07 -1.91
C ALA A 19 5.20 -19.66 -2.28
N ASN A 20 5.22 -20.62 -3.22
CA ASN A 20 6.40 -20.88 -4.04
C ASN A 20 6.67 -19.60 -4.86
N THR A 21 7.78 -18.93 -4.60
CA THR A 21 7.95 -17.50 -4.93
C THR A 21 8.17 -17.22 -6.42
N THR A 22 7.11 -17.24 -7.23
CA THR A 22 7.12 -16.56 -8.53
C THR A 22 6.84 -15.06 -8.34
N GLY A 23 7.26 -14.24 -9.30
CA GLY A 23 7.02 -12.79 -9.25
C GLY A 23 5.54 -12.41 -9.24
N LEU A 24 4.69 -13.22 -9.90
CA LEU A 24 3.24 -12.99 -9.98
C LEU A 24 2.57 -13.25 -8.63
N ASP A 25 2.97 -14.31 -7.92
CA ASP A 25 2.46 -14.60 -6.57
C ASP A 25 2.83 -13.49 -5.59
N ALA A 26 4.07 -13.00 -5.63
CA ALA A 26 4.51 -11.87 -4.81
C ALA A 26 3.71 -10.58 -5.12
N GLY A 27 3.39 -10.33 -6.40
CA GLY A 27 2.52 -9.22 -6.79
C GLY A 27 1.09 -9.38 -6.28
N LYS A 28 0.52 -10.59 -6.37
CA LYS A 28 -0.81 -10.90 -5.85
C LYS A 28 -0.90 -10.75 -4.33
N ILE A 29 0.07 -11.28 -3.58
CA ILE A 29 0.13 -11.15 -2.11
C ILE A 29 0.13 -9.68 -1.67
N ILE A 30 0.90 -8.82 -2.36
CA ILE A 30 0.94 -7.39 -2.09
C ILE A 30 -0.40 -6.72 -2.44
N LYS A 31 -1.00 -7.06 -3.58
CA LYS A 31 -2.33 -6.57 -3.99
C LYS A 31 -3.42 -6.96 -2.98
N ASP A 32 -3.53 -8.24 -2.64
CA ASP A 32 -4.57 -8.77 -1.74
C ASP A 32 -4.42 -8.18 -0.32
N GLY A 33 -3.18 -7.97 0.15
CA GLY A 33 -2.89 -7.29 1.41
C GLY A 33 -3.25 -5.80 1.41
N VAL A 34 -2.86 -5.06 0.37
CA VAL A 34 -3.24 -3.64 0.19
C VAL A 34 -4.75 -3.50 0.04
N GLN A 35 -5.42 -4.40 -0.70
CA GLN A 35 -6.87 -4.41 -0.88
C GLN A 35 -7.59 -4.65 0.44
N SER A 36 -7.13 -5.62 1.23
CA SER A 36 -7.69 -5.88 2.57
C SER A 36 -7.50 -4.71 3.53
N TYR A 37 -6.40 -3.95 3.39
CA TYR A 37 -6.15 -2.72 4.16
C TYR A 37 -7.10 -1.59 3.74
N ILE A 38 -7.14 -1.26 2.45
CA ILE A 38 -7.91 -0.10 1.93
C ILE A 38 -9.42 -0.34 1.90
N SER A 39 -9.91 -1.56 1.77
CA SER A 39 -11.35 -1.87 1.90
C SER A 39 -11.90 -1.61 3.31
N ASN A 40 -11.05 -1.45 4.32
CA ASN A 40 -11.44 -1.05 5.67
C ASN A 40 -11.18 0.44 5.96
N ALA A 41 -10.63 1.20 5.00
CA ALA A 41 -10.30 2.60 5.19
C ALA A 41 -11.52 3.52 5.05
N MET A 42 -11.64 4.49 5.96
CA MET A 42 -12.52 5.65 5.80
C MET A 42 -11.69 6.91 5.48
N ASP A 43 -12.26 7.84 4.73
CA ASP A 43 -11.76 9.22 4.70
C ASP A 43 -12.01 9.92 6.06
N PRO A 44 -11.28 11.00 6.39
CA PRO A 44 -11.43 11.67 7.69
C PRO A 44 -12.80 12.34 7.91
N ALA A 45 -13.70 12.36 6.91
CA ALA A 45 -15.11 12.76 7.08
C ALA A 45 -16.05 11.56 7.30
N GLY A 46 -15.53 10.35 7.51
CA GLY A 46 -16.30 9.13 7.75
C GLY A 46 -16.96 8.54 6.49
N GLY A 47 -16.43 8.84 5.31
CA GLY A 47 -16.82 8.20 4.05
C GLY A 47 -15.99 6.95 3.80
N ASN A 48 -16.64 5.79 3.63
CA ASN A 48 -15.95 4.54 3.32
C ASN A 48 -15.18 4.64 1.98
N PHE A 49 -14.18 3.77 1.83
CA PHE A 49 -13.57 3.43 0.56
C PHE A 49 -14.61 3.18 -0.57
N ALA A 50 -14.39 3.79 -1.73
CA ALA A 50 -15.26 3.69 -2.90
C ALA A 50 -14.58 3.04 -4.12
N ALA A 51 -13.35 3.44 -4.48
CA ALA A 51 -12.61 2.87 -5.61
C ALA A 51 -11.09 3.06 -5.50
N MET A 52 -10.31 2.16 -6.13
CA MET A 52 -8.85 2.29 -6.27
C MET A 52 -8.42 1.79 -7.65
N ALA A 53 -8.61 2.60 -8.69
CA ALA A 53 -8.63 2.13 -10.08
C ALA A 53 -7.41 1.26 -10.50
N LYS A 54 -6.20 1.58 -10.02
CA LYS A 54 -4.97 0.84 -10.33
C LYS A 54 -4.68 -0.38 -9.44
N ILE A 55 -5.47 -0.65 -8.39
CA ILE A 55 -5.26 -1.85 -7.56
C ILE A 55 -5.43 -3.13 -8.38
N ASN A 56 -6.34 -3.10 -9.35
CA ASN A 56 -6.63 -4.22 -10.25
C ASN A 56 -5.45 -4.59 -11.15
N THR A 57 -4.52 -3.67 -11.39
CA THR A 57 -3.30 -3.88 -12.20
C THR A 57 -2.03 -4.09 -11.36
N LEU A 58 -2.08 -3.85 -10.04
CA LEU A 58 -0.91 -3.77 -9.16
C LEU A 58 -0.12 -5.11 -9.10
N ASP A 59 -0.82 -6.23 -9.11
CA ASP A 59 -0.27 -7.58 -9.17
C ASP A 59 0.50 -7.84 -10.47
N LEU A 60 -0.08 -7.49 -11.62
CA LEU A 60 0.57 -7.66 -12.92
C LEU A 60 1.78 -6.73 -13.08
N GLU A 61 1.72 -5.52 -12.54
CA GLU A 61 2.84 -4.57 -12.60
C GLU A 61 4.00 -4.97 -11.66
N ILE A 62 3.70 -5.39 -10.43
CA ILE A 62 4.70 -5.95 -9.51
C ILE A 62 5.28 -7.25 -10.07
N GLY A 63 4.44 -8.15 -10.61
CA GLY A 63 4.88 -9.40 -11.23
C GLY A 63 5.84 -9.17 -12.40
N LYS A 64 5.57 -8.18 -13.25
CA LYS A 64 6.50 -7.75 -14.32
C LYS A 64 7.80 -7.14 -13.78
N ILE A 65 7.80 -6.49 -12.62
CA ILE A 65 9.02 -5.96 -11.99
C ILE A 65 9.90 -7.11 -11.46
N PHE A 66 9.32 -8.13 -10.82
CA PHE A 66 10.02 -9.34 -10.40
C PHE A 66 10.54 -10.16 -11.60
N GLN A 67 9.71 -10.37 -12.63
CA GLN A 67 10.10 -11.11 -13.84
C GLN A 67 11.23 -10.42 -14.62
N LYS A 68 11.28 -9.09 -14.64
CA LYS A 68 12.38 -8.31 -15.26
C LYS A 68 13.65 -8.26 -14.39
N GLN A 69 13.96 -9.36 -13.70
CA GLN A 69 15.13 -9.65 -12.86
C GLN A 69 16.21 -8.55 -12.86
N SER A 70 15.95 -7.48 -12.12
CA SER A 70 16.94 -6.40 -11.98
C SER A 70 17.98 -6.89 -10.96
N PRO A 71 19.28 -6.98 -11.29
CA PRO A 71 20.29 -7.59 -10.42
C PRO A 71 20.53 -6.81 -9.12
N VAL A 72 19.91 -5.63 -8.96
CA VAL A 72 19.93 -4.83 -7.74
C VAL A 72 18.55 -4.88 -7.08
N GLY A 73 18.45 -5.63 -5.98
CA GLY A 73 17.20 -5.78 -5.21
C GLY A 73 16.58 -4.45 -4.77
N ALA A 74 17.40 -3.45 -4.41
CA ALA A 74 16.88 -2.11 -4.10
C ALA A 74 16.09 -1.48 -5.26
N MET A 75 16.48 -1.75 -6.51
CA MET A 75 15.79 -1.23 -7.68
C MET A 75 14.44 -1.94 -7.90
N ILE A 76 14.31 -3.20 -7.50
CA ILE A 76 13.02 -3.93 -7.46
C ILE A 76 12.12 -3.27 -6.41
N GLY A 77 12.60 -3.12 -5.16
CA GLY A 77 11.85 -2.46 -4.09
C GLY A 77 11.42 -1.02 -4.43
N GLN A 78 12.32 -0.22 -5.02
CA GLN A 78 12.01 1.14 -5.48
C GLN A 78 10.95 1.18 -6.59
N LYS A 79 10.98 0.23 -7.54
CA LYS A 79 9.97 0.12 -8.60
C LYS A 79 8.61 -0.31 -8.02
N ILE A 80 8.59 -1.24 -7.06
CA ILE A 80 7.36 -1.70 -6.37
C ILE A 80 6.76 -0.57 -5.53
N ALA A 81 7.58 0.18 -4.79
CA ALA A 81 7.15 1.38 -4.07
C ALA A 81 6.45 2.38 -5.00
N LYS A 82 7.04 2.61 -6.20
CA LYS A 82 6.50 3.42 -7.31
C LYS A 82 5.25 2.87 -8.03
N LYS A 83 4.75 1.70 -7.63
CA LYS A 83 3.47 1.15 -8.10
C LYS A 83 2.40 1.18 -7.01
N ILE A 84 2.81 0.93 -5.76
CA ILE A 84 1.95 1.04 -4.59
C ILE A 84 1.50 2.51 -4.40
N ASP A 85 2.41 3.48 -4.44
CA ASP A 85 2.08 4.92 -4.38
C ASP A 85 1.14 5.35 -5.53
N GLY A 86 1.42 4.94 -6.76
CA GLY A 86 0.66 5.28 -7.95
C GLY A 86 -0.74 4.71 -7.90
N ALA A 87 -0.95 3.61 -7.16
CA ALA A 87 -2.27 3.06 -6.82
C ALA A 87 -2.94 3.86 -5.69
N PHE A 88 -2.22 4.24 -4.63
CA PHE A 88 -2.76 5.12 -3.56
C PHE A 88 -3.16 6.50 -4.07
N MET A 89 -2.47 7.06 -5.08
CA MET A 89 -2.91 8.27 -5.80
C MET A 89 -4.21 8.08 -6.61
N THR A 90 -4.71 6.85 -6.76
CA THR A 90 -6.03 6.54 -7.35
C THR A 90 -7.05 6.05 -6.33
N LEU A 91 -6.76 6.16 -5.02
CA LEU A 91 -7.72 5.91 -3.95
C LEU A 91 -8.80 7.01 -3.98
N GLN A 92 -10.05 6.57 -3.98
CA GLN A 92 -11.26 7.37 -3.90
C GLN A 92 -12.11 6.87 -2.74
N CYS A 93 -12.46 7.77 -1.81
CA CYS A 93 -13.42 7.53 -0.73
C CYS A 93 -14.70 8.35 -0.92
N ALA A 94 -15.79 7.93 -0.29
CA ALA A 94 -17.15 8.42 -0.58
C ALA A 94 -17.39 9.92 -0.30
N ARG A 95 -16.56 10.60 0.50
CA ARG A 95 -16.69 12.04 0.83
C ARG A 95 -15.47 12.87 0.44
N GLN A 96 -14.58 12.32 -0.37
CA GLN A 96 -13.30 12.91 -0.75
C GLN A 96 -13.46 14.08 -1.75
N LEU A 97 -12.83 15.22 -1.45
CA LEU A 97 -12.79 16.40 -2.33
C LEU A 97 -11.57 16.42 -3.26
N SER A 98 -10.41 15.97 -2.77
CA SER A 98 -9.15 16.05 -3.51
C SER A 98 -8.28 14.80 -3.32
N ILE A 99 -7.43 14.54 -4.33
CA ILE A 99 -6.62 13.33 -4.42
C ILE A 99 -5.61 13.21 -3.27
N VAL A 100 -5.36 11.96 -2.87
CA VAL A 100 -4.29 11.51 -2.00
C VAL A 100 -2.95 12.17 -2.37
N THR A 101 -2.49 13.08 -1.51
CA THR A 101 -1.13 13.64 -1.58
C THR A 101 -0.20 12.85 -0.65
N THR A 102 1.01 12.56 -1.13
CA THR A 102 1.84 11.46 -0.58
C THR A 102 3.26 11.92 -0.27
N GLY A 103 3.44 12.68 0.82
CA GLY A 103 4.76 13.22 1.19
C GLY A 103 5.83 12.14 1.46
N GLY A 104 5.40 10.94 1.89
CA GLY A 104 6.30 9.86 2.30
C GLY A 104 7.03 9.09 1.19
N LEU A 105 6.82 9.37 -0.10
CA LEU A 105 7.33 8.52 -1.20
C LEU A 105 8.85 8.27 -1.17
N PRO A 106 9.75 9.28 -0.97
CA PRO A 106 11.19 9.02 -0.94
C PRO A 106 11.61 8.10 0.21
N ILE A 107 10.94 8.22 1.37
CA ILE A 107 11.17 7.38 2.55
C ILE A 107 10.67 5.95 2.28
N PHE A 108 9.51 5.81 1.64
CA PHE A 108 8.93 4.52 1.27
C PHE A 108 9.77 3.77 0.23
N MET A 109 10.21 4.45 -0.84
CA MET A 109 11.18 3.93 -1.80
C MET A 109 12.48 3.46 -1.13
N THR A 110 12.96 4.21 -0.12
CA THR A 110 14.18 3.86 0.63
C THR A 110 13.95 2.65 1.55
N LYS A 111 12.82 2.57 2.26
CA LYS A 111 12.45 1.42 3.10
C LYS A 111 12.30 0.16 2.24
N MET A 112 11.50 0.20 1.17
CA MET A 112 11.35 -0.90 0.22
C MET A 112 12.67 -1.31 -0.42
N GLY A 113 13.51 -0.35 -0.81
CA GLY A 113 14.84 -0.63 -1.35
C GLY A 113 15.72 -1.43 -0.38
N LYS A 114 15.69 -1.09 0.91
CA LYS A 114 16.43 -1.83 1.96
C LYS A 114 15.83 -3.22 2.22
N ILE A 115 14.51 -3.36 2.24
CA ILE A 115 13.82 -4.65 2.44
C ILE A 115 14.18 -5.65 1.34
N PHE A 116 14.23 -5.18 0.08
CA PHE A 116 14.61 -6.01 -1.07
C PHE A 116 16.14 -6.18 -1.25
N MET A 117 16.99 -5.51 -0.47
CA MET A 117 18.43 -5.78 -0.37
C MET A 117 18.79 -6.75 0.77
N LYS A 118 17.96 -6.79 1.83
CA LYS A 118 18.14 -7.65 2.99
C LYS A 118 17.70 -9.08 2.65
N THR A 119 18.57 -10.06 2.85
CA THR A 119 18.14 -11.48 2.88
C THR A 119 17.17 -11.67 4.05
N PRO A 120 15.89 -12.02 3.83
CA PRO A 120 14.94 -12.19 4.92
C PRO A 120 15.16 -13.54 5.61
N ALA A 121 15.03 -13.58 6.94
CA ALA A 121 15.13 -14.82 7.71
C ALA A 121 13.99 -15.82 7.42
N SER A 122 12.85 -15.33 6.92
CA SER A 122 11.73 -16.14 6.43
C SER A 122 10.82 -15.29 5.53
N GLY A 123 10.00 -15.95 4.71
CA GLY A 123 8.95 -15.27 3.93
C GLY A 123 7.96 -14.50 4.82
N ALA A 124 7.63 -15.03 6.01
CA ALA A 124 6.82 -14.32 6.99
C ALA A 124 7.49 -13.00 7.45
N GLN A 125 8.79 -13.00 7.73
CA GLN A 125 9.50 -11.77 8.09
C GLN A 125 9.53 -10.77 6.92
N PHE A 126 9.70 -11.23 5.69
CA PHE A 126 9.63 -10.39 4.49
C PHE A 126 8.26 -9.72 4.34
N GLY A 127 7.18 -10.49 4.52
CA GLY A 127 5.80 -9.98 4.54
C GLY A 127 5.55 -8.97 5.67
N SER A 128 6.14 -9.19 6.86
CA SER A 128 6.09 -8.22 7.96
C SER A 128 6.80 -6.92 7.60
N ASP A 129 8.05 -6.99 7.15
CA ASP A 129 8.86 -5.82 6.81
C ASP A 129 8.17 -4.96 5.73
N ILE A 130 7.52 -5.62 4.74
CA ILE A 130 6.67 -4.98 3.72
C ILE A 130 5.43 -4.32 4.35
N ALA A 131 4.71 -5.01 5.24
CA ALA A 131 3.52 -4.47 5.93
C ALA A 131 3.86 -3.22 6.74
N ASP A 132 4.94 -3.29 7.53
CA ASP A 132 5.43 -2.19 8.35
C ASP A 132 5.88 -1.01 7.47
N ALA A 133 6.48 -1.26 6.30
CA ALA A 133 6.83 -0.19 5.34
C ALA A 133 5.61 0.46 4.68
N ILE A 134 4.59 -0.31 4.29
CA ILE A 134 3.33 0.21 3.72
C ILE A 134 2.58 1.04 4.77
N ASN A 135 2.45 0.55 6.01
CA ASN A 135 1.75 1.29 7.06
C ASN A 135 2.49 2.58 7.48
N ASN A 136 3.83 2.59 7.44
CA ASN A 136 4.62 3.82 7.61
C ASN A 136 4.43 4.83 6.44
N TYR A 137 3.93 4.39 5.30
CA TYR A 137 3.66 5.22 4.14
C TYR A 137 2.20 5.71 4.11
N THR A 138 1.24 4.88 4.51
CA THR A 138 -0.18 5.27 4.57
C THR A 138 -0.48 6.28 5.68
N THR A 139 0.29 6.32 6.77
CA THR A 139 0.23 7.45 7.73
C THR A 139 0.78 8.76 7.19
N GLN A 140 1.41 8.75 6.00
CA GLN A 140 1.91 9.93 5.27
C GLN A 140 1.03 10.26 4.03
N ILE A 141 -0.11 9.58 3.88
CA ILE A 141 -1.17 9.95 2.95
C ILE A 141 -1.99 11.06 3.58
N VAL A 142 -2.36 12.06 2.77
CA VAL A 142 -3.31 13.10 3.15
C VAL A 142 -4.51 13.04 2.21
N ILE A 143 -5.69 12.78 2.79
CA ILE A 143 -7.01 12.85 2.15
C ILE A 143 -7.70 14.12 2.66
N THR A 144 -8.30 14.90 1.75
CA THR A 144 -9.22 15.99 2.09
C THR A 144 -10.65 15.55 1.79
N ALA A 145 -11.54 15.64 2.77
CA ALA A 145 -12.93 15.22 2.66
C ALA A 145 -13.91 16.26 3.25
N MET A 146 -15.17 16.21 2.85
CA MET A 146 -16.24 17.12 3.31
C MET A 146 -17.30 16.36 4.11
N ILE A 147 -17.71 16.90 5.27
CA ILE A 147 -18.89 16.39 6.00
C ILE A 147 -20.17 16.92 5.33
N PRO A 148 -21.09 16.05 4.84
CA PRO A 148 -22.39 16.50 4.33
C PRO A 148 -23.25 17.12 5.43
N GLY A 149 -23.96 18.20 5.12
CA GLY A 149 -24.95 18.82 6.03
C GLY A 149 -24.40 19.76 7.10
N SER A 150 -23.09 20.04 7.10
CA SER A 150 -22.46 21.09 7.91
C SER A 150 -22.11 22.33 7.06
N PRO A 151 -21.82 23.51 7.65
CA PRO A 151 -20.96 24.50 7.01
C PRO A 151 -19.65 23.84 6.51
N PRO A 152 -18.92 24.41 5.54
CA PRO A 152 -17.84 23.72 4.82
C PRO A 152 -16.60 23.42 5.68
N VAL A 153 -16.71 22.43 6.56
CA VAL A 153 -15.65 21.82 7.34
C VAL A 153 -14.92 20.84 6.42
N VAL A 154 -13.79 21.29 5.89
CA VAL A 154 -12.82 20.43 5.22
C VAL A 154 -11.99 19.70 6.27
N LEU A 155 -12.01 18.37 6.24
CA LEU A 155 -11.19 17.54 7.10
C LEU A 155 -10.03 16.96 6.29
N THR A 156 -8.82 17.18 6.79
CA THR A 156 -7.55 16.88 6.14
C THR A 156 -6.72 15.98 7.04
N GLY A 157 -6.45 14.75 6.62
CA GLY A 157 -5.71 13.78 7.43
C GLY A 157 -5.46 12.45 6.72
N PRO A 158 -4.74 11.51 7.36
CA PRO A 158 -4.64 10.15 6.86
C PRO A 158 -6.01 9.45 6.92
N PRO A 159 -6.23 8.40 6.10
CA PRO A 159 -7.39 7.54 6.26
C PRO A 159 -7.44 6.91 7.67
N ALA A 160 -8.66 6.71 8.17
CA ALA A 160 -8.95 6.33 9.56
C ALA A 160 -9.87 5.10 9.67
#